data_AF-A0A651EJQ3-F1
#
_entry.id   AF-A0A651EJQ3-F1
#
_cell.length_a   1.000
_cell.length_b   1.000
_cell.length_c   1.000
_cell.angle_alpha   90.00
_cell.angle_beta   90.00
_cell.angle_gamma   90.00
#
_symmetry.space_group_name_H-M   'P 1'
#
loop_
_entity.id
_entity.type
_entity.pdbx_description
1 polymer ?
#
loop_
_entity_poly.entity_id
_entity_poly.type
_entity_poly.pdbx_seq_one_letter_code
_entity_poly.pdbx_strand_id
1 'polypeptide(L)'
;MRPRSRGGYSTARYDQLAQRSRVLRRGGGSASLTQVKARRRMADHPSAQARRSMEAPMLDAADKIALFQRPPHVEAIREDPLGYLDYDHGAQRALADLLETIADGLPFDVSRAGAALAASLLRRSAARHAALEDEALFPLLESRAHDEITRAAIAIARREHGDAAGRAIELAEELDLVATTGRARNAESLGFMLRAFFDGQRRHLDWVEAAIMPQARRVFGPHDIAQLGERLVDLAETERLRDWAGLAVIEGARAAE
;
A
#
# COMPACT_ATOMS: atom_id res chain seq x y z
N MET A 1 -21.43 42.51 -0.30
CA MET A 1 -21.12 41.19 0.31
C MET A 1 -21.39 40.12 -0.76
N ARG A 2 -20.35 39.68 -1.49
CA ARG A 2 -20.45 38.67 -2.56
C ARG A 2 -19.78 37.39 -2.06
N PRO A 3 -20.41 36.19 -2.16
CA PRO A 3 -19.71 34.95 -1.86
C PRO A 3 -18.74 34.63 -3.02
N ARG A 4 -17.49 34.34 -2.66
CA ARG A 4 -16.41 33.96 -3.58
C ARG A 4 -16.56 32.49 -4.01
N SER A 5 -16.47 32.31 -5.32
CA SER A 5 -16.20 31.11 -6.15
C SER A 5 -15.90 29.77 -5.47
N ARG A 6 -16.66 28.75 -5.90
CA ARG A 6 -16.34 27.31 -5.87
C ARG A 6 -14.95 27.06 -6.48
N GLY A 7 -14.02 26.52 -5.69
CA GLY A 7 -12.79 25.92 -6.21
C GLY A 7 -13.10 24.50 -6.67
N GLY A 8 -12.93 24.24 -7.97
CA GLY A 8 -13.02 22.90 -8.53
C GLY A 8 -11.85 22.05 -8.05
N TYR A 9 -12.15 20.97 -7.33
CA TYR A 9 -11.17 19.96 -6.94
C TYR A 9 -10.85 19.11 -8.17
N SER A 10 -9.61 19.17 -8.63
CA SER A 10 -9.17 18.46 -9.83
C SER A 10 -8.94 16.99 -9.51
N THR A 11 -9.82 16.14 -10.02
CA THR A 11 -9.73 14.67 -10.15
C THR A 11 -8.47 14.21 -10.91
N ALA A 12 -7.72 15.12 -11.54
CA ALA A 12 -6.63 14.80 -12.46
C ALA A 12 -5.40 14.12 -11.83
N ARG A 13 -5.12 14.32 -10.53
CA ARG A 13 -4.01 13.62 -9.85
C ARG A 13 -4.37 12.18 -9.45
N TYR A 14 -5.63 11.95 -9.10
CA TYR A 14 -6.17 10.61 -8.84
C TYR A 14 -6.27 9.80 -10.14
N ASP A 15 -6.72 10.45 -11.22
CA ASP A 15 -6.72 9.85 -12.56
C ASP A 15 -5.31 9.51 -13.05
N GLN A 16 -4.27 10.27 -12.69
CA GLN A 16 -2.88 9.96 -13.09
C GLN A 16 -2.32 8.69 -12.41
N LEU A 17 -2.68 8.43 -11.16
CA LEU A 17 -2.31 7.19 -10.46
C LEU A 17 -3.11 5.99 -10.98
N ALA A 18 -4.42 6.17 -11.23
CA ALA A 18 -5.31 5.14 -11.79
C ALA A 18 -5.14 4.88 -13.31
N GLN A 19 -4.59 5.83 -14.07
CA GLN A 19 -4.24 5.66 -15.49
C GLN A 19 -2.90 4.97 -15.67
N ARG A 20 -1.93 5.17 -14.76
CA ARG A 20 -0.62 4.51 -14.82
C ARG A 20 -0.73 2.99 -14.68
N SER A 21 -1.62 2.51 -13.82
CA SER A 21 -1.97 1.10 -13.71
C SER A 21 -2.71 0.54 -14.94
N ARG A 22 -3.42 1.38 -15.71
CA ARG A 22 -4.07 0.99 -17.00
C ARG A 22 -3.12 0.97 -18.19
N VAL A 23 -2.11 1.85 -18.26
CA VAL A 23 -1.15 1.89 -19.40
C VAL A 23 -0.25 0.65 -19.44
N LEU A 24 0.02 0.02 -18.29
CA LEU A 24 0.74 -1.26 -18.21
C LEU A 24 -0.05 -2.47 -18.81
N ARG A 25 -1.34 -2.31 -19.13
CA ARG A 25 -2.21 -3.39 -19.64
C ARG A 25 -2.39 -3.44 -21.18
N ARG A 26 -1.89 -2.47 -21.96
CA ARG A 26 -2.10 -2.44 -23.44
C ARG A 26 -0.94 -2.96 -24.31
N GLY A 27 0.02 -3.69 -23.72
CA GLY A 27 1.15 -4.30 -24.45
C GLY A 27 0.99 -5.78 -24.84
N GLY A 28 -0.16 -6.41 -24.59
CA GLY A 28 -0.37 -7.85 -24.82
C GLY A 28 -1.16 -8.18 -26.07
N GLY A 29 -0.65 -7.81 -27.25
CA GLY A 29 -1.20 -8.26 -28.53
C GLY A 29 -0.86 -9.73 -28.79
N SER A 30 -1.90 -10.55 -29.02
CA SER A 30 -1.81 -11.96 -29.43
C SER A 30 -0.82 -12.18 -30.56
N ALA A 31 0.22 -12.97 -30.31
CA ALA A 31 1.09 -13.53 -31.34
C ALA A 31 1.34 -15.01 -31.06
N SER A 32 1.00 -15.84 -32.05
CA SER A 32 1.19 -17.30 -32.05
C SER A 32 2.65 -17.69 -31.78
N LEU A 33 2.82 -18.75 -30.99
CA LEU A 33 4.08 -19.37 -30.53
C LEU A 33 5.09 -19.76 -31.64
N THR A 34 4.75 -19.54 -32.91
CA THR A 34 5.58 -19.92 -34.07
C THR A 34 6.44 -18.76 -34.59
N GLN A 35 6.19 -17.49 -34.19
CA GLN A 35 6.95 -16.32 -34.69
C GLN A 35 8.12 -15.86 -33.78
N VAL A 36 8.25 -16.37 -32.56
CA VAL A 36 9.26 -15.90 -31.58
C VAL A 36 10.68 -16.38 -31.89
N LYS A 37 10.87 -17.45 -32.68
CA LYS A 37 12.20 -18.03 -32.95
C LYS A 37 12.99 -17.40 -34.11
N ALA A 38 12.40 -16.48 -34.89
CA ALA A 38 13.07 -15.89 -36.07
C ALA A 38 13.67 -14.49 -35.87
N ARG A 39 13.46 -13.82 -34.73
CA ARG A 39 14.01 -12.47 -34.45
C ARG A 39 15.24 -12.45 -33.54
N ARG A 40 15.81 -13.61 -33.23
CA ARG A 40 17.01 -13.71 -32.39
C ARG A 40 18.26 -13.70 -33.25
N ARG A 41 18.48 -12.63 -34.02
CA ARG A 41 19.76 -12.27 -34.65
C ARG A 41 19.67 -10.83 -35.16
N MET A 42 20.52 -9.99 -34.57
CA MET A 42 20.88 -8.61 -34.94
C MET A 42 19.95 -7.48 -34.47
N ALA A 43 20.62 -6.38 -34.06
CA ALA A 43 20.15 -5.03 -33.73
C ALA A 43 19.83 -4.69 -32.25
N ASP A 44 20.83 -3.98 -31.69
CA ASP A 44 20.74 -2.76 -30.89
C ASP A 44 20.44 -2.81 -29.39
N HIS A 45 21.48 -2.48 -28.62
CA HIS A 45 21.35 -1.94 -27.27
C HIS A 45 20.51 -0.66 -27.30
N PRO A 46 19.48 -0.53 -26.45
CA PRO A 46 18.71 0.70 -26.38
C PRO A 46 19.62 1.85 -25.93
N SER A 47 19.53 2.98 -26.63
CA SER A 47 20.27 4.20 -26.31
C SER A 47 19.96 4.67 -24.88
N ALA A 48 20.93 5.34 -24.24
CA ALA A 48 20.80 5.85 -22.87
C ALA A 48 19.56 6.77 -22.68
N GLN A 49 19.06 7.35 -23.77
CA GLN A 49 17.86 8.18 -23.79
C GLN A 49 16.55 7.35 -23.72
N ALA A 50 16.53 6.14 -24.29
CA ALA A 50 15.39 5.22 -24.16
C ALA A 50 15.28 4.60 -22.76
N ARG A 51 16.41 4.41 -22.05
CA ARG A 51 16.41 3.99 -20.64
C ARG A 51 15.81 5.04 -19.71
N ARG A 52 16.04 6.34 -19.98
CA ARG A 52 15.46 7.45 -19.22
C ARG A 52 13.96 7.65 -19.43
N SER A 53 13.36 7.04 -20.47
CA SER A 53 11.92 7.12 -20.75
C SER A 53 11.12 5.92 -20.25
N MET A 54 11.79 4.90 -19.66
CA MET A 54 11.15 3.71 -19.07
C MET A 54 11.24 3.67 -17.54
N GLU A 55 11.95 4.60 -16.92
CA GLU A 55 11.85 4.83 -15.48
C GLU A 55 10.56 5.62 -15.20
N ALA A 56 9.53 4.92 -14.71
CA ALA A 56 8.43 5.58 -14.03
C ALA A 56 9.03 6.54 -12.99
N PRO A 57 8.58 7.81 -12.88
CA PRO A 57 9.20 8.72 -11.93
C PRO A 57 8.98 8.15 -10.54
N MET A 58 10.10 7.79 -9.93
CA MET A 58 10.21 7.38 -8.54
C MET A 58 9.57 8.51 -7.74
N LEU A 59 8.41 8.25 -7.11
CA LEU A 59 7.80 9.21 -6.18
C LEU A 59 8.90 9.59 -5.18
N ASP A 60 9.13 10.89 -4.99
CA ASP A 60 10.15 11.30 -4.03
C ASP A 60 9.72 10.90 -2.61
N ALA A 61 10.65 10.89 -1.66
CA ALA A 61 10.34 10.51 -0.28
C ALA A 61 9.24 11.39 0.34
N ALA A 62 9.10 12.66 -0.08
CA ALA A 62 8.05 13.56 0.39
C ALA A 62 6.67 13.21 -0.23
N ASP A 63 6.61 12.81 -1.50
CA ASP A 63 5.40 12.30 -2.15
C ASP A 63 4.93 10.98 -1.53
N LYS A 64 5.88 10.10 -1.15
CA LYS A 64 5.59 8.84 -0.43
C LYS A 64 5.11 9.10 1.00
N ILE A 65 5.67 10.10 1.68
CA ILE A 65 5.21 10.54 3.01
C ILE A 65 3.80 11.15 2.91
N ALA A 66 3.49 11.89 1.84
CA ALA A 66 2.19 12.53 1.64
C ALA A 66 1.03 11.53 1.52
N LEU A 67 1.28 10.32 1.00
CA LEU A 67 0.29 9.21 0.97
C LEU A 67 -0.18 8.80 2.38
N PHE A 68 0.64 9.01 3.40
CA PHE A 68 0.25 8.71 4.78
C PHE A 68 -0.40 9.89 5.50
N GLN A 69 -0.37 11.09 4.92
CA GLN A 69 -0.81 12.32 5.59
C GLN A 69 -2.25 12.73 5.28
N ARG A 70 -2.85 12.22 4.19
CA ARG A 70 -4.23 12.55 3.81
C ARG A 70 -4.95 11.35 3.24
N PRO A 71 -5.55 10.48 4.09
CA PRO A 71 -6.52 9.53 3.60
C PRO A 71 -7.61 10.28 2.80
N PRO A 72 -8.12 9.71 1.71
CA PRO A 72 -9.20 10.32 0.94
C PRO A 72 -10.38 10.67 1.85
N HIS A 73 -11.04 11.78 1.56
CA HIS A 73 -12.28 12.15 2.27
C HIS A 73 -13.30 11.01 2.16
N VAL A 74 -14.09 10.79 3.22
CA VAL A 74 -15.11 9.72 3.28
C VAL A 74 -16.02 9.67 2.06
N GLU A 75 -16.33 10.83 1.45
CA GLU A 75 -17.13 10.91 0.23
C GLU A 75 -16.42 10.26 -0.97
N ALA A 76 -15.10 10.46 -1.09
CA ALA A 76 -14.31 9.84 -2.16
C ALA A 76 -14.19 8.32 -1.98
N ILE A 77 -14.20 7.83 -0.73
CA ILE A 77 -14.26 6.39 -0.43
C ILE A 77 -15.60 5.80 -0.90
N ARG A 78 -16.72 6.48 -0.68
CA ARG A 78 -18.04 6.04 -1.17
C ARG A 78 -18.13 6.05 -2.69
N GLU A 79 -17.57 7.06 -3.34
CA GLU A 79 -17.59 7.22 -4.80
C GLU A 79 -16.77 6.14 -5.51
N ASP A 80 -15.58 5.79 -4.99
CA ASP A 80 -14.72 4.75 -5.55
C ASP A 80 -14.08 3.85 -4.47
N PRO A 81 -14.84 2.90 -3.89
CA PRO A 81 -14.35 2.03 -2.82
C PRO A 81 -13.21 1.11 -3.27
N LEU A 82 -13.25 0.63 -4.52
CA LEU A 82 -12.18 -0.21 -5.08
C LEU A 82 -10.93 0.62 -5.38
N GLY A 83 -11.08 1.87 -5.83
CA GLY A 83 -9.97 2.81 -5.95
C GLY A 83 -9.36 3.19 -4.60
N TYR A 84 -10.14 3.22 -3.52
CA TYR A 84 -9.60 3.39 -2.16
C TYR A 84 -8.71 2.21 -1.73
N LEU A 85 -9.09 0.97 -2.07
CA LEU A 85 -8.24 -0.20 -1.83
C LEU A 85 -6.95 -0.14 -2.67
N ASP A 86 -7.03 0.24 -3.95
CA ASP A 86 -5.84 0.47 -4.78
C ASP A 86 -4.91 1.56 -4.17
N TYR A 87 -5.50 2.59 -3.58
CA TYR A 87 -4.76 3.63 -2.86
C TYR A 87 -4.04 3.08 -1.63
N ASP A 88 -4.72 2.28 -0.80
CA ASP A 88 -4.10 1.68 0.38
C ASP A 88 -2.97 0.70 -0.02
N HIS A 89 -3.13 -0.09 -1.09
CA HIS A 89 -2.05 -0.90 -1.66
C HIS A 89 -0.84 -0.04 -2.06
N GLY A 90 -1.07 1.11 -2.68
CA GLY A 90 -0.03 2.10 -2.96
C GLY A 90 0.68 2.62 -1.71
N ALA A 91 -0.07 2.87 -0.63
CA ALA A 91 0.51 3.27 0.66
C ALA A 91 1.34 2.13 1.28
N GLN A 92 0.88 0.87 1.22
CA GLN A 92 1.67 -0.27 1.71
C GLN A 92 2.99 -0.44 0.93
N ARG A 93 2.99 -0.20 -0.39
CA ARG A 93 4.24 -0.18 -1.19
C ARG A 93 5.17 0.96 -0.77
N ALA A 94 4.63 2.13 -0.48
CA ALA A 94 5.44 3.25 0.02
C ALA A 94 6.08 2.93 1.39
N LEU A 95 5.39 2.19 2.27
CA LEU A 95 5.96 1.69 3.52
C LEU A 95 7.09 0.68 3.22
N ALA A 96 6.86 -0.28 2.32
CA ALA A 96 7.88 -1.24 1.91
C ALA A 96 9.17 -0.55 1.42
N ASP A 97 9.05 0.50 0.60
CA ASP A 97 10.19 1.27 0.11
C ASP A 97 10.95 2.02 1.22
N LEU A 98 10.23 2.53 2.22
CA LEU A 98 10.84 3.16 3.40
C LEU A 98 11.64 2.14 4.21
N LEU A 99 11.08 0.94 4.43
CA LEU A 99 11.74 -0.14 5.15
C LEU A 99 12.99 -0.63 4.41
N GLU A 100 12.93 -0.72 3.08
CA GLU A 100 14.09 -1.05 2.23
C GLU A 100 15.19 0.00 2.35
N THR A 101 14.82 1.29 2.26
CA THR A 101 15.78 2.39 2.45
C THR A 101 16.50 2.30 3.80
N ILE A 102 15.77 1.97 4.87
CA ILE A 102 16.35 1.76 6.20
C ILE A 102 17.27 0.54 6.20
N ALA A 103 16.84 -0.57 5.62
CA ALA A 103 17.59 -1.83 5.59
C ALA A 103 18.90 -1.71 4.80
N ASP A 104 18.95 -0.88 3.76
CA ASP A 104 20.14 -0.61 2.95
C ASP A 104 21.09 0.41 3.61
N GLY A 105 20.56 1.30 4.45
CA GLY A 105 21.36 2.24 5.23
C GLY A 105 22.03 1.62 6.47
N LEU A 106 21.59 0.46 6.93
CA LEU A 106 22.19 -0.20 8.09
C LEU A 106 23.64 -0.66 7.80
N PRO A 107 24.57 -0.59 8.79
CA PRO A 107 24.38 -0.03 10.14
C PRO A 107 24.69 1.47 10.26
N PHE A 108 25.23 2.11 9.23
CA PHE A 108 25.94 3.39 9.37
C PHE A 108 25.18 4.61 8.86
N ASP A 109 24.29 4.44 7.90
CA ASP A 109 23.58 5.52 7.18
C ASP A 109 22.06 5.42 7.38
N VAL A 110 21.64 5.10 8.61
CA VAL A 110 20.22 4.98 8.94
C VAL A 110 19.65 6.31 9.41
N SER A 111 18.60 6.79 8.73
CA SER A 111 17.88 7.99 9.14
C SER A 111 17.04 7.73 10.40
N ARG A 112 17.37 8.42 11.50
CA ARG A 112 16.58 8.35 12.76
C ARG A 112 15.13 8.79 12.56
N ALA A 113 14.91 9.84 11.78
CA ALA A 113 13.57 10.33 11.45
C ALA A 113 12.81 9.32 10.57
N GLY A 114 13.52 8.69 9.61
CA GLY A 114 12.96 7.61 8.79
C GLY A 114 12.56 6.40 9.63
N ALA A 115 13.40 5.98 10.58
CA ALA A 115 13.10 4.90 11.51
C ALA A 115 11.88 5.20 12.40
N ALA A 116 11.79 6.42 12.94
CA ALA A 116 10.64 6.85 13.73
C ALA A 116 9.33 6.83 12.91
N LEU A 117 9.39 7.32 11.66
CA LEU A 117 8.26 7.27 10.75
C LEU A 117 7.86 5.82 10.44
N ALA A 118 8.83 4.96 10.10
CA ALA A 118 8.58 3.57 9.79
C ALA A 118 7.96 2.79 10.96
N ALA A 119 8.46 2.99 12.19
CA ALA A 119 7.89 2.40 13.40
C ALA A 119 6.43 2.83 13.59
N SER A 120 6.17 4.13 13.44
CA SER A 120 4.83 4.72 13.52
C SER A 120 3.88 4.12 12.48
N LEU A 121 4.34 3.97 11.24
CA LEU A 121 3.55 3.39 10.15
C LEU A 121 3.31 1.90 10.34
N LEU A 122 4.31 1.11 10.74
CA LEU A 122 4.13 -0.32 10.99
C LEU A 122 3.04 -0.60 12.03
N ARG A 123 3.01 0.17 13.13
CA ARG A 123 1.99 0.03 14.18
C ARG A 123 0.56 0.29 13.70
N ARG A 124 0.38 1.23 12.75
CA ARG A 124 -0.95 1.58 12.22
C ARG A 124 -1.34 0.76 10.99
N SER A 125 -0.38 0.53 10.09
CA SER A 125 -0.66 0.15 8.71
C SER A 125 -1.01 -1.31 8.54
N ALA A 126 -0.32 -2.23 9.23
CA ALA A 126 -0.53 -3.66 9.03
C ALA A 126 -1.94 -4.10 9.45
N ALA A 127 -2.39 -3.69 10.64
CA ALA A 127 -3.73 -4.00 11.12
C ALA A 127 -4.83 -3.25 10.34
N ARG A 128 -4.60 -1.98 9.98
CA ARG A 128 -5.55 -1.23 9.14
C ARG A 128 -5.74 -1.91 7.79
N HIS A 129 -4.65 -2.17 7.08
CA HIS A 129 -4.68 -2.79 5.75
C HIS A 129 -5.44 -4.11 5.77
N ALA A 130 -5.09 -4.99 6.72
CA ALA A 130 -5.77 -6.26 6.90
C ALA A 130 -7.28 -6.06 7.15
N ALA A 131 -7.69 -5.08 7.97
CA ALA A 131 -9.11 -4.84 8.22
C ALA A 131 -9.89 -4.38 6.97
N LEU A 132 -9.30 -3.53 6.12
CA LEU A 132 -9.93 -3.12 4.86
C LEU A 132 -10.26 -4.32 3.97
N GLU A 133 -9.40 -5.34 3.97
CA GLU A 133 -9.61 -6.55 3.20
C GLU A 133 -10.48 -7.57 3.94
N ASP A 134 -10.10 -7.96 5.16
CA ASP A 134 -10.69 -9.05 5.94
C ASP A 134 -12.12 -8.75 6.41
N GLU A 135 -12.42 -7.49 6.72
CA GLU A 135 -13.72 -7.07 7.28
C GLU A 135 -14.64 -6.46 6.22
N ALA A 136 -14.09 -5.86 5.16
CA ALA A 136 -14.87 -5.22 4.11
C ALA A 136 -14.85 -5.97 2.77
N LEU A 137 -13.68 -6.09 2.11
CA LEU A 137 -13.59 -6.65 0.76
C LEU A 137 -13.93 -8.15 0.71
N PHE A 138 -13.24 -8.96 1.50
CA PHE A 138 -13.29 -10.42 1.42
C PHE A 138 -14.67 -10.99 1.75
N PRO A 139 -15.39 -10.54 2.80
CA PRO A 139 -16.73 -11.07 3.09
C PRO A 139 -17.72 -10.81 1.94
N LEU A 140 -17.62 -9.65 1.28
CA LEU A 140 -18.44 -9.36 0.10
C LEU A 140 -18.04 -10.24 -1.08
N LEU A 141 -16.74 -10.41 -1.32
CA LEU A 141 -16.25 -11.26 -2.40
C LEU A 141 -16.63 -12.73 -2.21
N GLU A 142 -16.50 -13.27 -1.00
CA GLU A 142 -16.92 -14.64 -0.64
C GLU A 142 -18.43 -14.85 -0.87
N SER A 143 -19.25 -13.82 -0.67
CA SER A 143 -20.69 -13.89 -0.91
C SER A 143 -21.07 -13.96 -2.39
N ARG A 144 -20.18 -13.54 -3.30
CA ARG A 144 -20.44 -13.43 -4.75
C ARG A 144 -19.62 -14.40 -5.60
N ALA A 145 -18.40 -14.72 -5.18
CA ALA A 145 -17.51 -15.66 -5.85
C ALA A 145 -17.52 -16.99 -5.10
N HIS A 146 -18.19 -17.98 -5.67
CA HIS A 146 -18.32 -19.31 -5.07
C HIS A 146 -17.24 -20.30 -5.53
N ASP A 147 -16.31 -19.86 -6.39
CA ASP A 147 -15.24 -20.73 -6.87
C ASP A 147 -14.20 -21.01 -5.78
N GLU A 148 -13.65 -22.22 -5.80
CA GLU A 148 -12.69 -22.68 -4.80
C GLU A 148 -11.38 -21.89 -4.84
N ILE A 149 -11.00 -21.38 -6.02
CA ILE A 149 -9.74 -20.65 -6.22
C ILE A 149 -9.80 -19.31 -5.46
N THR A 150 -10.88 -18.55 -5.61
CA THR A 150 -11.07 -17.28 -4.88
C THR A 150 -11.11 -17.50 -3.37
N ARG A 151 -11.81 -18.54 -2.89
CA ARG A 151 -11.84 -18.88 -1.46
C ARG A 151 -10.47 -19.26 -0.91
N ALA A 152 -9.72 -20.09 -1.65
CA ALA A 152 -8.37 -20.47 -1.27
C ALA A 152 -7.42 -19.24 -1.26
N ALA A 153 -7.54 -18.34 -2.24
CA ALA A 153 -6.79 -17.11 -2.30
C ALA A 153 -7.06 -16.21 -1.07
N ILE A 154 -8.33 -15.99 -0.73
CA ILE A 154 -8.72 -15.21 0.47
C ILE A 154 -8.16 -15.84 1.75
N ALA A 155 -8.21 -17.17 1.89
CA ALA A 155 -7.65 -17.85 3.04
C ALA A 155 -6.12 -17.66 3.17
N ILE A 156 -5.40 -17.63 2.03
CA ILE A 156 -3.97 -17.35 2.00
C ILE A 156 -3.71 -15.89 2.41
N ALA A 157 -4.45 -14.91 1.89
CA ALA A 157 -4.31 -13.50 2.28
C ALA A 157 -4.49 -13.30 3.79
N ARG A 158 -5.56 -13.84 4.37
CA ARG A 158 -5.82 -13.76 5.82
C ARG A 158 -4.67 -14.33 6.65
N ARG A 159 -4.07 -15.45 6.20
CA ARG A 159 -2.90 -16.04 6.87
C ARG A 159 -1.69 -15.11 6.78
N GLU A 160 -1.44 -14.52 5.62
CA GLU A 160 -0.34 -13.57 5.42
C GLU A 160 -0.53 -12.29 6.25
N HIS A 161 -1.77 -11.78 6.39
CA HIS A 161 -2.10 -10.67 7.29
C HIS A 161 -1.75 -10.99 8.74
N GLY A 162 -2.13 -12.17 9.23
CA GLY A 162 -1.81 -12.60 10.59
C GLY A 162 -0.29 -12.68 10.84
N ASP A 163 0.45 -13.26 9.90
CA ASP A 163 1.92 -13.35 9.97
C ASP A 163 2.57 -11.95 9.91
N ALA A 164 2.04 -11.03 9.09
CA ALA A 164 2.55 -9.67 8.96
C ALA A 164 2.29 -8.81 10.21
N ALA A 165 1.11 -8.92 10.82
CA ALA A 165 0.74 -8.12 11.99
C ALA A 165 1.70 -8.35 13.18
N GLY A 166 2.07 -9.60 13.46
CA GLY A 166 3.04 -9.93 14.52
C GLY A 166 4.43 -9.34 14.24
N ARG A 167 4.93 -9.52 13.02
CA ARG A 167 6.24 -9.00 12.61
C ARG A 167 6.30 -7.48 12.61
N ALA A 168 5.20 -6.81 12.28
CA ALA A 168 5.14 -5.35 12.26
C ALA A 168 5.36 -4.75 13.65
N ILE A 169 4.85 -5.40 14.71
CA ILE A 169 5.06 -4.96 16.10
C ILE A 169 6.53 -5.08 16.49
N GLU A 170 7.14 -6.25 16.26
CA GLU A 170 8.56 -6.50 16.58
C GLU A 170 9.49 -5.54 15.84
N LEU A 171 9.23 -5.32 14.54
CA LEU A 171 10.00 -4.37 13.74
C LEU A 171 9.83 -2.93 14.22
N ALA A 172 8.62 -2.52 14.62
CA ALA A 172 8.40 -1.18 15.13
C ALA A 172 9.21 -0.92 16.41
N GLU A 173 9.34 -1.91 17.30
CA GLU A 173 10.15 -1.79 18.53
C GLU A 173 11.65 -1.65 18.23
N GLU A 174 12.18 -2.46 17.31
CA GLU A 174 13.58 -2.32 16.87
C GLU A 174 13.83 -0.96 16.21
N LEU A 175 12.90 -0.48 15.40
CA LEU A 175 13.00 0.81 14.73
C LEU A 175 12.87 2.00 15.69
N ASP A 176 12.11 1.87 16.79
CA ASP A 176 12.08 2.88 17.86
C ASP A 176 13.45 2.98 18.57
N LEU A 177 14.14 1.86 18.76
CA LEU A 177 15.51 1.89 19.28
C LEU A 177 16.46 2.60 18.31
N VAL A 178 16.37 2.31 17.01
CA VAL A 178 17.15 3.02 15.99
C VAL A 178 16.81 4.51 15.98
N ALA A 179 15.53 4.87 16.10
CA ALA A 179 15.08 6.25 16.15
C ALA A 179 15.64 7.01 17.36
N THR A 180 15.73 6.37 18.53
CA THR A 180 16.21 7.00 19.77
C THR A 180 17.73 7.03 19.88
N THR A 181 18.42 5.96 19.48
CA THR A 181 19.87 5.79 19.68
C THR A 181 20.71 5.99 18.43
N GLY A 182 20.10 5.96 17.25
CA GLY A 182 20.79 5.94 15.95
C GLY A 182 21.42 4.60 15.60
N ARG A 183 21.19 3.54 16.39
CA ARG A 183 21.82 2.22 16.18
C ARG A 183 20.82 1.09 16.44
N ALA A 184 20.93 0.02 15.64
CA ALA A 184 20.21 -1.23 15.88
C ALA A 184 20.94 -2.06 16.95
N ARG A 185 20.22 -2.91 17.71
CA ARG A 185 20.86 -3.90 18.61
C ARG A 185 21.80 -4.82 17.84
N ASN A 186 21.30 -5.32 16.72
CA ASN A 186 22.04 -6.09 15.75
C ASN A 186 21.56 -5.68 14.35
N ALA A 187 22.42 -4.98 13.62
CA ALA A 187 22.08 -4.45 12.31
C ALA A 187 21.87 -5.52 11.24
N GLU A 188 22.59 -6.66 11.33
CA GLU A 188 22.40 -7.77 10.39
C GLU A 188 21.02 -8.42 10.60
N SER A 189 20.67 -8.70 11.86
CA SER A 189 19.35 -9.28 12.19
C SER A 189 18.22 -8.33 11.83
N LEU A 190 18.33 -7.03 12.15
CA LEU A 190 17.32 -6.05 11.76
C LEU A 190 17.20 -5.94 10.23
N GLY A 191 18.33 -5.88 9.52
CA GLY A 191 18.35 -5.83 8.06
C GLY A 191 17.72 -7.06 7.42
N PHE A 192 17.87 -8.24 8.02
CA PHE A 192 17.21 -9.48 7.57
C PHE A 192 15.69 -9.42 7.80
N MET A 193 15.26 -9.00 8.99
CA MET A 193 13.82 -8.92 9.33
C MET A 193 13.08 -7.90 8.47
N LEU A 194 13.69 -6.73 8.22
CA LEU A 194 13.13 -5.70 7.35
C LEU A 194 12.93 -6.24 5.93
N ARG A 195 13.94 -6.88 5.35
CA ARG A 195 13.88 -7.50 4.00
C ARG A 195 12.79 -8.55 3.92
N ALA A 196 12.74 -9.46 4.90
CA ALA A 196 11.69 -10.48 4.94
C ALA A 196 10.28 -9.88 5.01
N PHE A 197 10.10 -8.75 5.70
CA PHE A 197 8.82 -8.06 5.80
C PHE A 197 8.44 -7.34 4.50
N PHE A 198 9.30 -6.46 3.97
CA PHE A 198 8.93 -5.66 2.81
C PHE A 198 8.81 -6.49 1.53
N ASP A 199 9.62 -7.55 1.36
CA ASP A 199 9.46 -8.48 0.24
C ASP A 199 8.19 -9.33 0.38
N GLY A 200 7.84 -9.70 1.61
CA GLY A 200 6.56 -10.34 1.92
C GLY A 200 5.38 -9.46 1.54
N GLN A 201 5.39 -8.20 1.98
CA GLN A 201 4.34 -7.24 1.68
C GLN A 201 4.21 -6.96 0.18
N ARG A 202 5.32 -6.74 -0.53
CA ARG A 202 5.30 -6.52 -1.99
C ARG A 202 4.69 -7.70 -2.73
N ARG A 203 5.12 -8.93 -2.39
CA ARG A 203 4.59 -10.16 -3.00
C ARG A 203 3.11 -10.31 -2.72
N HIS A 204 2.68 -10.06 -1.47
CA HIS A 204 1.29 -10.11 -1.06
C HIS A 204 0.43 -9.20 -1.95
N LEU A 205 0.81 -7.92 -2.03
CA LEU A 205 0.10 -6.93 -2.86
C LEU A 205 0.09 -7.32 -4.33
N ASP A 206 1.22 -7.75 -4.88
CA ASP A 206 1.33 -8.17 -6.28
C ASP A 206 0.33 -9.28 -6.63
N TRP A 207 0.19 -10.29 -5.76
CA TRP A 207 -0.72 -11.39 -6.04
C TRP A 207 -2.18 -11.02 -5.74
N VAL A 208 -2.47 -10.24 -4.70
CA VAL A 208 -3.84 -9.75 -4.40
C VAL A 208 -4.35 -8.88 -5.55
N GLU A 209 -3.54 -7.95 -6.04
CA GLU A 209 -3.88 -7.09 -7.19
C GLU A 209 -4.07 -7.90 -8.49
N ALA A 210 -3.34 -9.01 -8.64
CA ALA A 210 -3.42 -9.87 -9.83
C ALA A 210 -4.58 -10.88 -9.77
N ALA A 211 -4.92 -11.37 -8.59
CA ALA A 211 -5.84 -12.50 -8.42
C ALA A 211 -7.18 -12.12 -7.77
N ILE A 212 -7.19 -11.25 -6.76
CA ILE A 212 -8.40 -10.90 -5.99
C ILE A 212 -9.08 -9.65 -6.57
N MET A 213 -8.34 -8.55 -6.74
CA MET A 213 -8.91 -7.28 -7.19
C MET A 213 -9.65 -7.39 -8.55
N PRO A 214 -9.17 -8.17 -9.54
CA PRO A 214 -9.92 -8.37 -10.79
C PRO A 214 -11.23 -9.15 -10.58
N GLN A 215 -11.28 -10.05 -9.59
CA GLN A 215 -12.52 -10.76 -9.26
C GLN A 215 -13.53 -9.82 -8.64
N ALA A 216 -13.13 -9.02 -7.64
CA ALA A 216 -14.00 -8.00 -7.03
C ALA A 216 -14.60 -7.07 -8.10
N ARG A 217 -13.76 -6.52 -8.99
CA ARG A 217 -14.22 -5.67 -10.12
C ARG A 217 -15.17 -6.39 -11.09
N ARG A 218 -15.06 -7.72 -11.22
CA ARG A 218 -15.88 -8.53 -12.14
C ARG A 218 -17.23 -8.90 -11.54
N VAL A 219 -17.28 -9.22 -10.25
CA VAL A 219 -18.48 -9.80 -9.62
C VAL A 219 -19.32 -8.80 -8.82
N PHE A 220 -18.76 -7.66 -8.42
CA PHE A 220 -19.51 -6.65 -7.66
C PHE A 220 -20.45 -5.85 -8.57
N GLY A 221 -21.72 -5.86 -8.20
CA GLY A 221 -22.73 -4.97 -8.77
C GLY A 221 -22.82 -3.65 -8.01
N PRO A 222 -23.68 -2.71 -8.45
CA PRO A 222 -23.82 -1.40 -7.81
C PRO A 222 -24.14 -1.46 -6.31
N HIS A 223 -24.94 -2.44 -5.88
CA HIS A 223 -25.25 -2.63 -4.46
C HIS A 223 -24.04 -3.08 -3.64
N ASP A 224 -23.20 -3.96 -4.20
CA ASP A 224 -21.97 -4.42 -3.55
C ASP A 224 -20.96 -3.29 -3.40
N ILE A 225 -20.82 -2.47 -4.43
CA ILE A 225 -19.96 -1.29 -4.40
C ILE A 225 -20.43 -0.32 -3.32
N ALA A 226 -21.71 0.01 -3.26
CA ALA A 226 -22.25 0.87 -2.21
C ALA A 226 -22.02 0.28 -0.80
N GLN A 227 -22.28 -1.02 -0.62
CA GLN A 227 -22.06 -1.69 0.65
C GLN A 227 -20.57 -1.72 1.06
N LEU A 228 -19.67 -1.96 0.10
CA LEU A 228 -18.24 -1.89 0.32
C LEU A 228 -17.82 -0.47 0.75
N GLY A 229 -18.33 0.55 0.08
CA GLY A 229 -18.09 1.96 0.40
C GLY A 229 -18.42 2.29 1.85
N GLU A 230 -19.62 1.93 2.32
CA GLU A 230 -20.00 2.19 3.72
C GLU A 230 -19.11 1.43 4.72
N ARG A 231 -18.78 0.16 4.45
CA ARG A 231 -17.87 -0.60 5.34
C ARG A 231 -16.47 0.03 5.42
N LEU A 232 -15.93 0.50 4.29
CA LEU A 232 -14.63 1.16 4.26
C LEU A 232 -14.66 2.51 4.98
N VAL A 233 -15.77 3.27 4.88
CA VAL A 233 -15.97 4.51 5.65
C VAL A 233 -16.02 4.21 7.15
N ASP A 234 -16.80 3.23 7.59
CA ASP A 234 -16.91 2.84 9.00
C ASP A 234 -15.54 2.47 9.59
N LEU A 235 -14.73 1.71 8.83
CA LEU A 235 -13.37 1.36 9.23
C LEU A 235 -12.45 2.59 9.32
N ALA A 236 -12.50 3.48 8.32
CA ALA A 236 -11.69 4.69 8.29
C ALA A 236 -12.05 5.67 9.43
N GLU A 237 -13.33 5.80 9.76
CA GLU A 237 -13.79 6.63 10.88
C GLU A 237 -13.41 6.02 12.24
N THR A 238 -13.53 4.71 12.39
CA THR A 238 -13.12 3.99 13.61
C THR A 238 -11.62 4.16 13.88
N GLU A 239 -10.78 4.04 12.86
CA GLU A 239 -9.35 4.27 12.98
C GLU A 239 -9.03 5.71 13.38
N ARG A 240 -9.67 6.69 12.73
CA ARG A 240 -9.49 8.11 13.08
C ARG A 240 -9.83 8.40 14.54
N LEU A 241 -10.88 7.77 15.08
CA LEU A 241 -11.24 7.88 16.50
C LEU A 241 -10.17 7.26 17.41
N ARG A 242 -9.59 6.12 17.03
CA ARG A 242 -8.48 5.49 17.77
C ARG A 242 -7.23 6.36 17.78
N ASP A 243 -6.88 6.97 16.65
CA ASP A 243 -5.74 7.88 16.55
C ASP A 243 -5.92 9.12 17.44
N TRP A 244 -7.13 9.69 17.50
CA TRP A 244 -7.45 10.81 18.40
C TRP A 244 -7.37 10.42 19.87
N ALA A 245 -7.88 9.24 20.24
CA ALA A 245 -7.76 8.74 21.60
C ALA A 245 -6.30 8.48 21.99
N GLY A 246 -5.50 7.92 21.08
CA GLY A 246 -4.07 7.69 21.28
C GLY A 246 -3.26 8.98 21.46
N LEU A 247 -3.55 10.01 20.67
CA LEU A 247 -2.94 11.34 20.81
C LEU A 247 -3.32 12.01 22.14
N ALA A 248 -4.58 11.93 22.55
CA ALA A 248 -5.04 12.48 23.83
C ALA A 248 -4.36 11.80 25.05
N VAL A 249 -4.08 10.50 24.97
CA VAL A 249 -3.35 9.77 26.01
C VAL A 249 -1.88 10.21 26.07
N ILE A 250 -1.23 10.44 24.92
CA ILE A 250 0.16 10.93 24.86
C ILE A 250 0.26 12.38 25.37
N GLU A 251 -0.69 13.25 25.04
CA GLU A 251 -0.74 14.62 25.56
C GLU A 251 -1.03 14.65 27.06
N GLY A 252 -1.93 13.80 27.56
CA GLY A 252 -2.20 13.65 28.99
C GLY A 252 -1.00 13.10 29.78
N ALA A 253 -0.21 12.20 29.19
CA ALA A 253 1.03 11.70 29.80
C ALA A 253 2.15 12.75 29.82
N ARG A 254 2.23 13.62 28.81
CA ARG A 254 3.21 14.73 28.75
C ARG A 254 2.85 15.92 29.64
N ALA A 255 1.59 16.08 30.03
CA ALA A 255 1.16 17.13 30.96
C ALA A 255 1.36 16.78 32.44
N ALA A 256 1.83 15.57 32.75
CA ALA A 256 2.05 15.05 34.10
C ALA A 256 3.55 14.95 34.49
N GLU A 257 4.47 15.41 33.63
CA GLU A 257 5.90 15.62 33.91
C GLU A 257 6.21 17.11 34.09
#